data_AF-A0A2D7C0J6-F1
#
_entry.id   AF-A0A2D7C0J6-F1
#
_cell.length_a   1.000
_cell.length_b   1.000
_cell.length_c   1.000
_cell.angle_alpha   90.00
_cell.angle_beta   90.00
_cell.angle_gamma   90.00
#
_symmetry.space_group_name_H-M   'P 1'
#
loop_
_entity.id
_entity.type
_entity.pdbx_description
1 polymer ?
#
loop_
_entity_poly.entity_id
_entity_poly.type
_entity_poly.pdbx_seq_one_letter_code
_entity_poly.pdbx_strand_id
1 'polypeptide(L)'
;MLRNMFLIITVLLVANCAAVKDPEMTRKFWYPNADELRSIDTKIVQNQALNGNTEASLILGMRMANGDRIERNPNKAFLLFQSLANENDPRAQYLLGASYTSGMGTKQNDQIAIKWFKKSALNGYDKGQYWYAHMLSRGRGVKTPNWEEAIKWFMKASRQGHTNAQLSLGEAYEQCRGGLVRNFDKAAKWYRIADSYTDNMLARYNLRRLIDLGLTDWKDGDDGKPPEKILDISKESFVPCPKGIKDPFLTDNFKIKPILG
;
A
#
# COMPACT_ATOMS: atom_id res chain seq x y z
N MET A 1 -16.10 -29.71 12.41
CA MET A 1 -16.36 -28.93 11.19
C MET A 1 -16.18 -27.41 11.38
N LEU A 2 -15.17 -26.94 12.12
CA LEU A 2 -14.90 -25.50 12.31
C LEU A 2 -13.40 -25.13 12.20
N ARG A 3 -12.56 -26.04 11.69
CA ARG A 3 -11.11 -25.84 11.60
C ARG A 3 -10.58 -25.39 10.23
N ASN A 4 -11.45 -25.26 9.22
CA ASN A 4 -11.08 -24.89 7.84
C ASN A 4 -11.63 -23.53 7.37
N MET A 5 -12.29 -22.75 8.23
CA MET A 5 -12.91 -21.48 7.82
C MET A 5 -12.01 -20.25 8.02
N PHE A 6 -10.89 -20.37 8.74
CA PHE A 6 -9.96 -19.26 9.01
C PHE A 6 -8.71 -19.25 8.10
N LEU A 7 -8.44 -20.33 7.36
CA LEU A 7 -7.28 -20.40 6.45
C LEU A 7 -7.55 -19.82 5.05
N ILE A 8 -8.78 -19.38 4.75
CA ILE A 8 -9.20 -18.96 3.40
C ILE A 8 -9.27 -17.43 3.25
N ILE A 9 -9.18 -16.63 4.32
CA ILE A 9 -9.53 -15.19 4.21
C ILE A 9 -8.37 -14.24 3.82
N THR A 10 -7.08 -14.57 3.89
CA THR A 10 -6.07 -13.51 3.58
C THR A 10 -4.74 -13.95 2.96
N VAL A 11 -4.72 -15.08 2.23
CA VAL A 11 -3.64 -15.38 1.25
C VAL A 11 -3.97 -14.82 -0.16
N LEU A 12 -5.07 -14.08 -0.33
CA LEU A 12 -5.49 -13.52 -1.61
C LEU A 12 -5.84 -12.03 -1.49
N LEU A 13 -4.85 -11.15 -1.67
CA LEU A 13 -5.05 -9.80 -2.24
C LEU A 13 -3.74 -9.11 -2.70
N VAL A 14 -2.78 -9.89 -3.23
CA VAL A 14 -1.65 -9.32 -4.00
C VAL A 14 -1.59 -9.86 -5.44
N ALA A 15 -2.60 -10.62 -5.89
CA ALA A 15 -2.66 -11.13 -7.26
C ALA A 15 -3.77 -10.43 -8.07
N ASN A 16 -3.37 -9.69 -9.11
CA ASN A 16 -4.19 -9.03 -10.12
C ASN A 16 -5.04 -7.82 -9.69
N CYS A 17 -4.49 -6.61 -9.92
CA CYS A 17 -5.25 -5.35 -10.04
C CYS A 17 -6.33 -5.35 -11.14
N ALA A 18 -6.51 -6.43 -11.90
CA ALA A 18 -7.36 -6.49 -13.08
C ALA A 18 -8.82 -6.93 -12.81
N ALA A 19 -9.23 -7.26 -11.58
CA ALA A 19 -10.59 -7.81 -11.39
C ALA A 19 -11.21 -7.65 -9.99
N VAL A 20 -10.98 -6.54 -9.28
CA VAL A 20 -11.91 -6.20 -8.19
C VAL A 20 -13.16 -5.58 -8.81
N LYS A 21 -14.03 -6.41 -9.38
CA LYS A 21 -15.35 -6.00 -9.88
C LYS A 21 -16.34 -5.68 -8.76
N ASP A 22 -15.98 -6.01 -7.53
CA ASP A 22 -16.76 -5.71 -6.32
C ASP A 22 -16.51 -4.25 -5.89
N PRO A 23 -17.54 -3.39 -5.91
CA PRO A 23 -17.46 -2.03 -5.40
C PRO A 23 -17.02 -1.96 -3.93
N GLU A 24 -17.34 -2.96 -3.10
CA GLU A 24 -16.98 -2.95 -1.68
C GLU A 24 -15.50 -3.22 -1.42
N MET A 25 -14.92 -4.16 -2.17
CA MET A 25 -13.49 -4.44 -2.09
C MET A 25 -12.65 -3.30 -2.72
N THR A 26 -13.14 -2.68 -3.81
CA THR A 26 -12.54 -1.44 -4.37
C THR A 26 -12.63 -0.28 -3.36
N ARG A 27 -13.75 -0.18 -2.63
CA ARG A 27 -14.01 0.83 -1.59
C ARG A 27 -12.93 0.79 -0.50
N LYS A 28 -12.72 -0.37 0.12
CA LYS A 28 -11.75 -0.52 1.23
C LYS A 28 -10.30 -0.33 0.79
N PHE A 29 -9.98 -0.66 -0.46
CA PHE A 29 -8.61 -0.63 -0.96
C PHE A 29 -8.09 0.78 -1.27
N TRP A 30 -8.90 1.60 -1.94
CA TRP A 30 -8.51 2.97 -2.31
C TRP A 30 -8.97 4.02 -1.29
N TYR A 31 -9.94 3.68 -0.43
CA TYR A 31 -10.58 4.61 0.50
C TYR A 31 -10.65 4.02 1.93
N PRO A 32 -9.51 3.92 2.63
CA PRO A 32 -9.46 3.20 3.91
C PRO A 32 -10.30 3.81 5.05
N ASN A 33 -10.75 5.07 4.93
CA ASN A 33 -11.64 5.72 5.91
C ASN A 33 -13.10 5.78 5.43
N ALA A 34 -13.50 4.94 4.46
CA ALA A 34 -14.82 5.01 3.84
C ALA A 34 -15.99 4.92 4.85
N ASP A 35 -15.84 4.15 5.93
CA ASP A 35 -16.89 3.98 6.94
C ASP A 35 -17.08 5.23 7.82
N GLU A 36 -15.99 5.88 8.22
CA GLU A 36 -16.03 7.18 8.93
C GLU A 36 -16.66 8.25 8.03
N LEU A 37 -16.20 8.32 6.78
CA LEU A 37 -16.74 9.24 5.78
C LEU A 37 -18.21 8.96 5.47
N ARG A 38 -18.67 7.71 5.63
CA ARG A 38 -20.07 7.34 5.44
C ARG A 38 -20.94 7.85 6.58
N SER A 39 -20.43 8.08 7.79
CA SER A 39 -21.24 8.59 8.91
C SER A 39 -21.77 10.01 8.67
N ILE A 40 -21.06 10.82 7.88
CA ILE A 40 -21.40 12.22 7.60
C ILE A 40 -22.67 12.30 6.72
N ASP A 41 -23.60 13.19 7.01
CA ASP A 41 -24.81 13.38 6.20
C ASP A 41 -24.46 13.81 4.77
N THR A 42 -25.05 13.16 3.76
CA THR A 42 -24.88 13.48 2.34
C THR A 42 -25.26 14.92 2.00
N LYS A 43 -26.33 15.47 2.61
CA LYS A 43 -26.75 16.85 2.37
C LYS A 43 -25.70 17.84 2.87
N ILE A 44 -25.05 17.56 4.01
CA ILE A 44 -23.96 18.37 4.55
C ILE A 44 -22.77 18.35 3.58
N VAL A 45 -22.36 17.16 3.14
CA VAL A 45 -21.25 17.01 2.17
C VAL A 45 -21.57 17.73 0.86
N GLN A 46 -22.79 17.60 0.34
CA GLN A 46 -23.22 18.29 -0.90
C GLN A 46 -23.21 19.81 -0.74
N ASN A 47 -23.80 20.35 0.34
CA ASN A 47 -23.80 21.79 0.59
C ASN A 47 -22.39 22.34 0.75
N GLN A 48 -21.51 21.64 1.48
CA GLN A 48 -20.12 22.06 1.64
C GLN A 48 -19.34 22.02 0.33
N ALA A 49 -19.53 20.97 -0.48
CA ALA A 49 -18.90 20.88 -1.81
C ALA A 49 -19.38 22.01 -2.74
N LEU A 50 -20.68 22.35 -2.72
CA LEU A 50 -21.24 23.47 -3.48
C LEU A 50 -20.65 24.83 -3.04
N ASN A 51 -20.29 24.95 -1.77
CA ASN A 51 -19.63 26.13 -1.21
C ASN A 51 -18.09 26.12 -1.38
N GLY A 52 -17.54 25.24 -2.23
CA GLY A 52 -16.12 25.20 -2.55
C GLY A 52 -15.23 24.46 -1.54
N ASN A 53 -15.80 23.69 -0.60
CA ASN A 53 -15.00 22.90 0.32
C ASN A 53 -14.36 21.70 -0.40
N THR A 54 -13.03 21.71 -0.50
CA THR A 54 -12.24 20.65 -1.17
C THR A 54 -12.39 19.28 -0.52
N GLU A 55 -12.40 19.20 0.81
CA GLU A 55 -12.55 17.93 1.53
C GLU A 55 -13.93 17.32 1.27
N ALA A 56 -14.99 18.10 1.38
CA ALA A 56 -16.34 17.67 1.03
C ALA A 56 -16.45 17.25 -0.43
N SER A 57 -15.75 17.94 -1.34
CA SER A 57 -15.69 17.57 -2.76
C SER A 57 -14.98 16.23 -2.98
N LEU A 58 -13.87 15.98 -2.28
CA LEU A 58 -13.21 14.67 -2.29
C LEU A 58 -14.15 13.58 -1.78
N ILE A 59 -14.79 13.79 -0.62
CA ILE A 59 -15.76 12.85 -0.04
C ILE A 59 -16.91 12.57 -1.01
N LEU A 60 -17.47 13.60 -1.64
CA LEU A 60 -18.52 13.46 -2.63
C LEU A 60 -18.05 12.64 -3.84
N GLY A 61 -16.83 12.90 -4.33
CA GLY A 61 -16.21 12.11 -5.38
C GLY A 61 -16.07 10.63 -5.01
N MET A 62 -15.58 10.34 -3.80
CA MET A 62 -15.45 8.97 -3.29
C MET A 62 -16.81 8.26 -3.18
N ARG A 63 -17.83 8.96 -2.71
CA ARG A 63 -19.21 8.44 -2.65
C ARG A 63 -19.76 8.15 -4.04
N MET A 64 -19.52 9.03 -5.01
CA MET A 64 -19.96 8.82 -6.40
C MET A 64 -19.24 7.63 -7.03
N ALA A 65 -17.95 7.46 -6.77
CA ALA A 65 -17.17 6.31 -7.24
C ALA A 65 -17.74 4.97 -6.75
N ASN A 66 -18.13 4.90 -5.47
CA ASN A 66 -18.53 3.67 -4.80
C ASN A 66 -20.05 3.41 -4.79
N GLY A 67 -20.87 4.45 -4.97
CA GLY A 67 -22.33 4.38 -4.78
C GLY A 67 -22.74 4.46 -3.30
N ASP A 68 -21.94 5.11 -2.46
CA ASP A 68 -22.16 5.17 -1.02
C ASP A 68 -23.15 6.30 -0.67
N ARG A 69 -24.39 5.94 -0.30
CA ARG A 69 -25.50 6.87 0.05
C ARG A 69 -25.98 7.78 -1.08
N ILE A 70 -25.40 7.67 -2.27
CA ILE A 70 -25.79 8.37 -3.50
C ILE A 70 -25.67 7.42 -4.68
N GLU A 71 -26.30 7.78 -5.80
CA GLU A 71 -26.18 7.02 -7.04
C GLU A 71 -24.71 6.91 -7.49
N ARG A 72 -24.30 5.69 -7.85
CA ARG A 72 -22.94 5.41 -8.29
C ARG A 72 -22.68 6.05 -9.66
N ASN A 73 -21.73 6.97 -9.72
CA ASN A 73 -21.28 7.63 -10.94
C ASN A 73 -19.74 7.76 -10.96
N PRO A 74 -19.02 6.72 -11.40
CA PRO A 74 -17.56 6.72 -11.40
C PRO A 74 -16.96 7.71 -12.42
N ASN A 75 -17.67 8.02 -13.49
CA ASN A 75 -17.23 9.01 -14.48
C ASN A 75 -17.22 10.42 -13.87
N LYS A 76 -18.28 10.78 -13.14
CA LYS A 76 -18.35 12.07 -12.44
C LYS A 76 -17.33 12.16 -11.31
N ALA A 77 -17.10 11.07 -10.59
CA ALA A 77 -16.02 10.98 -9.59
C ALA A 77 -14.64 11.22 -10.23
N PHE A 78 -14.35 10.56 -11.36
CA PHE A 78 -13.10 10.73 -12.08
C PHE A 78 -12.87 12.19 -12.52
N LEU A 79 -13.87 12.85 -13.09
CA LEU A 79 -13.78 14.25 -13.51
C LEU A 79 -13.55 15.19 -12.31
N LEU A 80 -14.21 14.93 -11.17
CA LEU A 80 -14.01 15.71 -9.96
C LEU A 80 -12.59 15.54 -9.40
N PHE A 81 -12.09 14.31 -9.31
CA PHE A 81 -10.69 14.06 -8.92
C PHE A 81 -9.71 14.71 -9.87
N GLN A 82 -10.00 14.71 -11.18
CA GLN A 82 -9.18 15.39 -12.17
C GLN A 82 -9.13 16.90 -11.95
N SER A 83 -10.27 17.55 -11.69
CA SER A 83 -10.32 18.99 -11.39
C SER A 83 -9.46 19.32 -10.18
N LEU A 84 -9.69 18.64 -9.04
CA LEU A 84 -8.97 18.89 -7.80
C LEU A 84 -7.46 18.54 -7.90
N ALA A 85 -7.11 17.51 -8.67
CA ALA A 85 -5.71 17.15 -8.89
C ALA A 85 -4.96 18.21 -9.72
N ASN A 86 -5.66 18.88 -10.64
CA ASN A 86 -5.12 20.01 -11.41
C ASN A 86 -4.96 21.27 -10.55
N GLU A 87 -5.76 21.43 -9.49
CA GLU A 87 -5.59 22.42 -8.42
C GLU A 87 -4.49 22.03 -7.41
N ASN A 88 -3.71 21.00 -7.72
CA ASN A 88 -2.58 20.50 -6.93
C ASN A 88 -2.96 19.87 -5.58
N ASP A 89 -4.21 19.45 -5.37
CA ASP A 89 -4.58 18.68 -4.17
C ASP A 89 -3.93 17.28 -4.21
N PRO A 90 -3.10 16.92 -3.22
CA PRO A 90 -2.31 15.69 -3.28
C PRO A 90 -3.15 14.43 -3.04
N ARG A 91 -4.30 14.55 -2.34
CA ARG A 91 -5.25 13.44 -2.16
C ARG A 91 -5.95 13.16 -3.47
N ALA A 92 -6.40 14.21 -4.18
CA ALA A 92 -6.99 14.09 -5.51
C ALA A 92 -6.01 13.49 -6.53
N GLN A 93 -4.74 13.90 -6.51
CA GLN A 93 -3.69 13.32 -7.36
C GLN A 93 -3.51 11.81 -7.09
N TYR A 94 -3.54 11.40 -5.82
CA TYR A 94 -3.55 9.98 -5.46
C TYR A 94 -4.79 9.26 -6.01
N LEU A 95 -5.99 9.82 -5.81
CA LEU A 95 -7.25 9.23 -6.27
C LEU A 95 -7.34 9.14 -7.80
N LEU A 96 -6.74 10.10 -8.51
CA LEU A 96 -6.65 10.06 -9.96
C LEU A 96 -5.67 8.97 -10.42
N GLY A 97 -4.53 8.82 -9.75
CA GLY A 97 -3.63 7.69 -9.95
C GLY A 97 -4.33 6.34 -9.75
N ALA A 98 -5.08 6.21 -8.66
CA ALA A 98 -5.91 5.05 -8.34
C ALA A 98 -6.95 4.75 -9.43
N SER A 99 -7.61 5.79 -9.94
CA SER A 99 -8.59 5.68 -11.02
C SER A 99 -7.97 5.10 -12.29
N TYR A 100 -6.77 5.57 -12.67
CA TYR A 100 -6.04 5.01 -13.80
C TYR A 100 -5.50 3.59 -13.54
N THR A 101 -5.11 3.24 -12.32
CA THR A 101 -4.68 1.87 -11.99
C THR A 101 -5.84 0.86 -12.03
N SER A 102 -7.05 1.28 -11.66
CA SER A 102 -8.24 0.42 -11.57
C SER A 102 -9.16 0.47 -12.79
N GLY A 103 -9.03 1.49 -13.65
CA GLY A 103 -10.00 1.77 -14.71
C GLY A 103 -11.33 2.33 -14.20
N MET A 104 -11.34 2.95 -13.01
CA MET A 104 -12.54 3.56 -12.45
C MET A 104 -12.84 4.90 -13.16
N GLY A 105 -13.97 4.98 -13.85
CA GLY A 105 -14.39 6.18 -14.57
C GLY A 105 -13.52 6.53 -15.78
N THR A 106 -12.58 5.66 -16.15
CA THR A 106 -11.61 5.84 -17.24
C THR A 106 -11.06 4.49 -17.70
N LYS A 107 -10.23 4.47 -18.75
CA LYS A 107 -9.49 3.26 -19.14
C LYS A 107 -8.28 3.07 -18.23
N GLN A 108 -8.02 1.82 -17.84
CA GLN A 108 -6.83 1.48 -17.05
C GLN A 108 -5.55 1.89 -17.81
N ASN A 109 -4.65 2.59 -17.12
CA ASN A 109 -3.37 3.03 -17.68
C ASN A 109 -2.32 3.26 -16.58
N ASP A 110 -1.45 2.27 -16.36
CA ASP A 110 -0.40 2.35 -15.34
C ASP A 110 0.67 3.43 -15.65
N GLN A 111 0.91 3.76 -16.91
CA GLN A 111 1.89 4.80 -17.30
C GLN A 111 1.40 6.20 -16.93
N ILE A 112 0.08 6.42 -16.94
CA ILE A 112 -0.53 7.67 -16.46
C ILE A 112 -0.64 7.63 -14.94
N ALA A 113 -1.05 6.50 -14.36
CA ALA A 113 -1.20 6.34 -12.91
C ALA A 113 0.09 6.68 -12.14
N ILE A 114 1.23 6.14 -12.57
CA ILE A 114 2.50 6.38 -11.88
C ILE A 114 2.91 7.86 -11.89
N LYS A 115 2.56 8.62 -12.94
CA LYS A 115 2.82 10.07 -13.00
C LYS A 115 1.99 10.83 -11.97
N TRP A 116 0.73 10.43 -11.76
CA TRP A 116 -0.14 11.05 -10.75
C TRP A 116 0.26 10.67 -9.32
N PHE A 117 0.62 9.41 -9.08
CA PHE A 117 1.19 9.03 -7.78
C PHE A 117 2.49 9.77 -7.50
N LYS A 118 3.37 9.96 -8.50
CA LYS A 118 4.58 10.77 -8.35
C LYS A 118 4.26 12.21 -7.94
N LYS A 119 3.28 12.86 -8.56
CA LYS A 119 2.84 14.22 -8.18
C LYS A 119 2.34 14.25 -6.74
N SER A 120 1.45 13.32 -6.37
CA SER A 120 0.94 13.18 -5.00
C SER A 120 2.07 12.97 -3.98
N ALA A 121 3.04 12.12 -4.34
CA ALA A 121 4.21 11.83 -3.51
C ALA A 121 5.11 13.06 -3.30
N LEU A 122 5.36 13.82 -4.37
CA LEU A 122 6.14 15.07 -4.32
C LEU A 122 5.45 16.15 -3.47
N ASN A 123 4.12 16.18 -3.46
CA ASN A 123 3.32 17.03 -2.58
C ASN A 123 3.15 16.46 -1.15
N GLY A 124 3.89 15.41 -0.79
CA GLY A 124 4.01 14.96 0.59
C GLY A 124 2.97 13.94 1.05
N TYR A 125 1.98 13.57 0.23
CA TYR A 125 0.93 12.65 0.69
C TYR A 125 1.44 11.21 0.79
N ASP A 126 1.34 10.65 2.00
CA ASP A 126 1.86 9.34 2.40
C ASP A 126 1.37 8.19 1.50
N LYS A 127 0.08 8.14 1.17
CA LYS A 127 -0.48 7.13 0.25
C LYS A 127 0.09 7.30 -1.16
N GLY A 128 0.26 8.54 -1.62
CA GLY A 128 0.90 8.85 -2.90
C GLY A 128 2.35 8.36 -2.95
N GLN A 129 3.11 8.60 -1.87
CA GLN A 129 4.49 8.13 -1.71
C GLN A 129 4.58 6.60 -1.73
N TYR A 130 3.72 5.91 -0.97
CA TYR A 130 3.66 4.45 -0.97
C TYR A 130 3.32 3.89 -2.35
N TRP A 131 2.28 4.42 -3.01
CA TRP A 131 1.84 3.89 -4.31
C TRP A 131 2.83 4.15 -5.43
N TYR A 132 3.51 5.30 -5.42
CA TYR A 132 4.62 5.55 -6.34
C TYR A 132 5.76 4.55 -6.11
N ALA A 133 6.17 4.33 -4.85
CA ALA A 133 7.18 3.34 -4.48
C ALA A 133 6.79 1.92 -4.91
N HIS A 134 5.55 1.52 -4.67
CA HIS A 134 5.03 0.20 -5.01
C HIS A 134 5.00 -0.02 -6.53
N MET A 135 4.63 0.98 -7.33
CA MET A 135 4.69 0.87 -8.79
C MET A 135 6.14 0.74 -9.30
N LEU A 136 7.07 1.54 -8.76
CA LEU A 136 8.50 1.42 -9.06
C LEU A 136 9.05 0.04 -8.71
N SER A 137 8.73 -0.48 -7.52
CA SER A 137 9.23 -1.75 -7.02
C SER A 137 8.74 -2.96 -7.84
N ARG A 138 7.59 -2.81 -8.51
CA ARG A 138 6.98 -3.83 -9.40
C ARG A 138 7.23 -3.56 -10.88
N GLY A 139 7.88 -2.45 -11.24
CA GLY A 139 8.04 -2.04 -12.63
C GLY A 139 6.73 -1.69 -13.35
N ARG A 140 5.66 -1.37 -12.61
CA ARG A 140 4.37 -1.01 -13.21
C ARG A 140 4.41 0.42 -13.71
N GLY A 141 4.02 0.64 -14.97
CA GLY A 141 4.02 1.97 -15.58
C GLY A 141 5.42 2.53 -15.93
N VAL A 142 6.49 1.74 -15.73
CA VAL A 142 7.88 2.07 -16.07
C VAL A 142 8.53 0.94 -16.85
N LYS A 143 9.69 1.18 -17.48
CA LYS A 143 10.38 0.17 -18.31
C LYS A 143 10.89 -1.03 -17.50
N THR A 144 11.43 -0.77 -16.31
CA THR A 144 12.02 -1.80 -15.44
C THR A 144 11.73 -1.46 -13.97
N PRO A 145 11.63 -2.47 -13.09
CA PRO A 145 11.53 -2.23 -11.66
C PRO A 145 12.72 -1.43 -11.11
N ASN A 146 12.46 -0.49 -10.20
CA ASN A 146 13.48 0.31 -9.52
C ASN A 146 13.26 0.25 -8.01
N TRP A 147 13.85 -0.78 -7.38
CA TRP A 147 13.76 -0.94 -5.93
C TRP A 147 14.53 0.13 -5.15
N GLU A 148 15.66 0.62 -5.67
CA GLU A 148 16.46 1.62 -4.96
C GLU A 148 15.67 2.93 -4.76
N GLU A 149 14.99 3.40 -5.81
CA GLU A 149 14.11 4.56 -5.69
C GLU A 149 12.87 4.24 -4.85
N ALA A 150 12.30 3.02 -4.97
CA ALA A 150 11.17 2.61 -4.15
C ALA A 150 11.48 2.67 -2.64
N ILE A 151 12.66 2.22 -2.20
CA ILE A 151 13.06 2.28 -0.79
C ILE A 151 13.06 3.73 -0.28
N LYS A 152 13.58 4.69 -1.07
CA LYS A 152 13.58 6.11 -0.70
C LYS A 152 12.17 6.64 -0.45
N TRP A 153 11.18 6.21 -1.25
CA TRP A 153 9.79 6.63 -1.11
C TRP A 153 9.02 5.85 -0.03
N PHE A 154 9.27 4.54 0.13
CA PHE A 154 8.74 3.78 1.26
C PHE A 154 9.20 4.38 2.60
N MET A 155 10.47 4.80 2.70
CA MET A 155 10.99 5.49 3.89
C MET A 155 10.26 6.82 4.18
N LYS A 156 9.92 7.60 3.15
CA LYS A 156 9.15 8.84 3.33
C LYS A 156 7.73 8.54 3.85
N ALA A 157 7.05 7.56 3.25
CA ALA A 157 5.70 7.18 3.66
C ALA A 157 5.68 6.57 5.08
N SER A 158 6.66 5.72 5.41
CA SER A 158 6.73 5.04 6.70
C SER A 158 6.90 5.99 7.89
N ARG A 159 7.61 7.10 7.69
CA ARG A 159 7.77 8.19 8.68
C ARG A 159 6.49 8.94 8.98
N GLN A 160 5.56 8.96 8.02
CA GLN A 160 4.22 9.51 8.20
C GLN A 160 3.25 8.48 8.81
N GLY A 161 3.75 7.30 9.21
CA GLY A 161 2.93 6.24 9.78
C GLY A 161 2.29 5.30 8.76
N HIS A 162 2.65 5.38 7.47
CA HIS A 162 2.05 4.52 6.45
C HIS A 162 2.45 3.05 6.64
N THR A 163 1.56 2.24 7.20
CA THR A 163 1.81 0.85 7.61
C THR A 163 2.30 -0.04 6.48
N ASN A 164 1.69 0.01 5.29
CA ASN A 164 2.16 -0.83 4.19
C ASN A 164 3.55 -0.44 3.69
N ALA A 165 3.99 0.80 3.93
CA ALA A 165 5.35 1.20 3.60
C ALA A 165 6.34 0.65 4.62
N GLN A 166 5.96 0.62 5.91
CA GLN A 166 6.74 -0.03 6.97
C GLN A 166 6.88 -1.54 6.71
N LEU A 167 5.79 -2.22 6.32
CA LEU A 167 5.82 -3.62 5.87
C LEU A 167 6.77 -3.83 4.68
N SER A 168 6.66 -3.02 3.63
CA SER A 168 7.53 -3.10 2.46
C SER A 168 9.02 -2.93 2.80
N LEU A 169 9.35 -2.12 3.82
CA LEU A 169 10.73 -1.95 4.29
C LEU A 169 11.23 -3.18 5.04
N GLY A 170 10.38 -3.81 5.86
CA GLY A 170 10.69 -5.09 6.48
C GLY A 170 10.99 -6.18 5.45
N GLU A 171 10.12 -6.31 4.44
CA GLU A 171 10.31 -7.25 3.33
C GLU A 171 11.59 -6.96 2.53
N ALA A 172 11.90 -5.68 2.32
CA ALA A 172 13.09 -5.30 1.59
C ALA A 172 14.39 -5.69 2.32
N TYR A 173 14.41 -5.59 3.64
CA TYR A 173 15.52 -6.06 4.47
C TYR A 173 15.63 -7.58 4.50
N GLU A 174 14.52 -8.33 4.49
CA GLU A 174 14.61 -9.79 4.40
C GLU A 174 15.14 -10.27 3.04
N GLN A 175 14.73 -9.59 1.97
CA GLN A 175 14.93 -10.05 0.60
C GLN A 175 16.08 -9.33 -0.14
N CYS A 176 16.88 -8.53 0.56
CA CYS A 176 17.94 -7.67 0.00
C CYS A 176 17.50 -6.82 -1.20
N ARG A 177 16.34 -6.16 -1.10
CA ARG A 177 15.81 -5.36 -2.21
C ARG A 177 16.36 -3.94 -2.16
N GLY A 178 16.58 -3.33 -3.32
CA GLY A 178 16.92 -1.91 -3.43
C GLY A 178 18.29 -1.54 -2.88
N GLY A 179 19.24 -2.47 -2.89
CA GLY A 179 20.60 -2.27 -2.39
C GLY A 179 20.76 -2.52 -0.89
N LEU A 180 19.69 -2.91 -0.19
CA LEU A 180 19.76 -3.24 1.23
C LEU A 180 20.44 -4.60 1.45
N VAL A 181 21.21 -4.69 2.54
CA VAL A 181 21.77 -5.96 3.02
C VAL A 181 20.72 -6.72 3.82
N ARG A 182 20.76 -8.05 3.73
CA ARG A 182 19.88 -8.88 4.55
C ARG A 182 20.06 -8.57 6.03
N ASN A 183 18.99 -8.16 6.71
CA ASN A 183 19.05 -7.87 8.13
C ASN A 183 17.68 -8.16 8.79
N PHE A 184 17.59 -9.30 9.47
CA PHE A 184 16.36 -9.75 10.11
C PHE A 184 15.98 -8.92 11.34
N ASP A 185 16.94 -8.34 12.07
CA ASP A 185 16.63 -7.45 13.20
C ASP A 185 16.01 -6.14 12.73
N LYS A 186 16.53 -5.56 11.63
CA LYS A 186 15.93 -4.40 10.97
C LYS A 186 14.56 -4.73 10.40
N ALA A 187 14.39 -5.92 9.81
CA ALA A 187 13.09 -6.38 9.34
C ALA A 187 12.08 -6.52 10.48
N ALA A 188 12.47 -7.18 11.57
CA ALA A 188 11.68 -7.34 12.79
C ALA A 188 11.27 -5.98 13.37
N LYS A 189 12.18 -5.01 13.42
CA LYS A 189 11.88 -3.64 13.84
C LYS A 189 10.80 -2.98 12.97
N TRP A 190 10.91 -3.09 11.65
CA TRP A 190 9.90 -2.54 10.73
C TRP A 190 8.53 -3.22 10.85
N TYR A 191 8.49 -4.53 11.06
CA TYR A 191 7.24 -5.24 11.32
C TYR A 191 6.62 -4.85 12.66
N ARG A 192 7.44 -4.68 13.70
CA ARG A 192 6.95 -4.20 15.00
C ARG A 192 6.34 -2.80 14.89
N ILE A 193 7.00 -1.89 14.16
CA ILE A 193 6.46 -0.56 13.86
C ILE A 193 5.09 -0.72 13.19
N ALA A 194 4.98 -1.51 12.11
CA ALA A 194 3.74 -1.69 11.37
C ALA A 194 2.58 -2.29 12.22
N ASP A 195 2.89 -3.26 13.08
CA ASP A 195 1.93 -3.83 14.02
C ASP A 195 1.41 -2.79 15.03
N SER A 196 2.31 -1.99 15.62
CA SER A 196 1.95 -1.00 16.64
C SER A 196 0.99 0.10 16.16
N TYR A 197 1.05 0.47 14.88
CA TYR A 197 0.24 1.56 14.32
C TYR A 197 -1.20 1.14 13.99
N THR A 198 -1.45 -0.14 13.68
CA THR A 198 -2.75 -0.57 13.10
C THR A 198 -3.24 -1.94 13.55
N ASP A 199 -2.56 -2.60 14.50
CA ASP A 199 -2.81 -4.01 14.81
C ASP A 199 -2.74 -4.90 13.55
N ASN A 200 -1.70 -4.68 12.74
CA ASN A 200 -1.58 -5.31 11.44
C ASN A 200 -1.19 -6.79 11.58
N MET A 201 -2.15 -7.68 11.35
CA MET A 201 -1.96 -9.13 11.46
C MET A 201 -0.83 -9.67 10.58
N LEU A 202 -0.59 -9.10 9.39
CA LEU A 202 0.52 -9.52 8.52
C LEU A 202 1.88 -9.11 9.12
N ALA A 203 1.97 -7.91 9.68
CA ALA A 203 3.18 -7.45 10.35
C ALA A 203 3.49 -8.32 11.59
N ARG A 204 2.46 -8.58 12.41
CA ARG A 204 2.55 -9.48 13.56
C ARG A 204 2.99 -10.89 13.16
N TYR A 205 2.40 -11.43 12.09
CA TYR A 205 2.77 -12.73 11.54
C TYR A 205 4.23 -12.77 11.08
N ASN A 206 4.68 -11.77 10.32
CA ASN A 206 6.05 -11.71 9.83
C ASN A 206 7.06 -11.58 10.97
N LEU A 207 6.79 -10.74 11.97
CA LEU A 207 7.63 -10.64 13.17
C LEU A 207 7.69 -11.98 13.90
N ARG A 208 6.54 -12.61 14.15
CA ARG A 208 6.47 -13.90 14.84
C ARG A 208 7.24 -14.99 14.09
N ARG A 209 7.11 -15.03 12.77
CA ARG A 209 7.87 -15.95 11.91
C ARG A 209 9.38 -15.77 12.07
N LEU A 210 9.88 -14.54 12.13
CA LEU A 210 11.31 -14.30 12.33
C LEU A 210 11.80 -14.81 13.69
N ILE A 211 11.00 -14.63 14.73
CA ILE A 211 11.30 -15.10 16.10
C ILE A 211 11.28 -16.64 16.15
N ASP A 212 10.22 -17.27 15.65
CA ASP A 212 10.05 -18.74 15.71
C ASP A 212 11.12 -19.49 14.91
N LEU A 213 11.67 -18.87 13.86
CA LEU A 213 12.78 -19.40 13.08
C LEU A 213 14.17 -19.10 13.67
N GLY A 214 14.25 -18.35 14.77
CA GLY A 214 15.51 -17.93 15.38
C GLY A 214 16.35 -17.01 14.47
N LEU A 215 15.70 -16.26 13.57
CA LEU A 215 16.36 -15.37 12.62
C LEU A 215 16.67 -13.99 13.21
N THR A 216 16.08 -13.66 14.36
CA THR A 216 16.27 -12.41 15.09
C THR A 216 16.28 -12.68 16.59
N ASP A 217 17.10 -11.95 17.33
CA ASP A 217 17.12 -11.98 18.80
C ASP A 217 16.10 -10.99 19.41
N TRP A 218 15.18 -10.45 18.61
CA TRP A 218 14.20 -9.47 19.05
C TRP A 218 13.35 -10.01 20.22
N LYS A 219 13.25 -9.22 21.28
CA LYS A 219 12.45 -9.51 22.48
C LYS A 219 11.35 -8.47 22.61
N ASP A 220 10.15 -8.92 23.01
CA ASP A 220 9.02 -8.05 23.32
C ASP A 220 9.44 -6.99 24.38
N GLY A 221 9.46 -5.71 24.00
CA GLY A 221 9.83 -4.59 24.90
C GLY A 221 10.56 -3.40 24.29
N ASP A 222 11.13 -3.53 23.08
CA ASP A 222 11.72 -2.39 22.36
C ASP A 222 10.60 -1.51 21.76
N ASP A 223 10.70 -0.19 21.94
CA ASP A 223 9.58 0.76 21.77
C ASP A 223 9.14 0.96 20.30
N GLY A 224 9.82 0.30 19.36
CA GLY A 224 9.41 0.23 17.97
C GLY A 224 9.29 1.60 17.32
N LYS A 225 10.07 2.61 17.73
CA LYS A 225 10.07 3.90 17.04
C LYS A 225 10.70 3.79 15.65
N PRO A 226 10.13 4.45 14.62
CA PRO A 226 10.76 4.50 13.30
C PRO A 226 12.14 5.18 13.37
N PRO A 227 13.12 4.76 12.56
CA PRO A 227 14.45 5.37 12.56
C PRO A 227 14.40 6.87 12.23
N GLU A 228 14.99 7.69 13.12
CA GLU A 228 14.95 9.16 13.06
C GLU A 228 15.52 9.74 11.76
N LYS A 229 16.55 9.12 11.18
CA LYS A 229 17.22 9.58 9.94
C LYS A 229 16.88 8.71 8.74
N ILE A 230 16.79 9.34 7.56
CA ILE A 230 16.58 8.59 6.30
C ILE A 230 17.76 7.65 6.22
N LEU A 231 17.48 6.36 6.02
CA LEU A 231 18.51 5.36 5.82
C LEU A 231 19.40 5.82 4.67
N ASP A 232 20.64 6.12 5.02
CA ASP A 232 21.68 6.43 4.05
C ASP A 232 22.15 5.11 3.46
N ILE A 233 21.41 4.63 2.46
CA ILE A 233 21.69 3.37 1.76
C ILE A 233 23.09 3.35 1.12
N SER A 234 23.74 4.51 0.94
CA SER A 234 25.12 4.60 0.43
C SER A 234 26.16 4.13 1.44
N LYS A 235 25.80 4.05 2.73
CA LYS A 235 26.67 3.59 3.83
C LYS A 235 26.45 2.14 4.23
N GLU A 236 25.41 1.48 3.70
CA GLU A 236 25.24 0.05 3.91
C GLU A 236 26.20 -0.70 2.96
N SER A 237 27.13 -1.48 3.51
CA SER A 237 28.09 -2.26 2.74
C SER A 237 27.36 -3.25 1.83
N PHE A 238 27.54 -3.16 0.52
CA PHE A 238 26.85 -4.03 -0.44
C PHE A 238 27.29 -5.49 -0.25
N VAL A 239 26.54 -6.26 0.52
CA VAL A 239 26.62 -7.72 0.55
C VAL A 239 25.40 -8.24 -0.20
N PRO A 240 25.57 -8.69 -1.47
CA PRO A 240 24.46 -9.21 -2.24
C PRO A 240 23.88 -10.44 -1.53
N CYS A 241 22.55 -10.52 -1.46
CA CYS A 241 21.86 -11.74 -1.02
C CYS A 241 22.44 -12.93 -1.80
N PRO A 242 22.81 -14.05 -1.13
CA PRO A 242 23.26 -15.23 -1.84
C PRO A 242 22.20 -15.64 -2.85
N LYS A 243 22.56 -15.69 -4.13
CA LYS A 243 21.70 -16.27 -5.17
C LYS A 243 21.47 -17.72 -4.78
N GLY A 244 20.26 -18.06 -4.35
CA GLY A 244 19.89 -19.44 -4.05
C GLY A 244 19.61 -19.79 -2.59
N ILE A 245 19.49 -18.84 -1.66
CA ILE A 245 18.70 -19.13 -0.45
C ILE A 245 17.24 -19.23 -0.92
N LYS A 246 16.84 -20.46 -1.27
CA LYS A 246 15.45 -20.85 -1.33
C LYS A 246 14.91 -20.64 0.08
N ASP A 247 14.25 -19.51 0.31
CA ASP A 247 13.23 -19.49 1.33
C ASP A 247 12.26 -20.63 0.95
N PRO A 248 12.01 -21.63 1.82
CA PRO A 248 11.09 -22.72 1.50
C PRO A 248 9.69 -22.23 1.10
N PHE A 249 9.38 -20.96 1.36
CA PHE A 249 8.07 -20.35 1.13
C PHE A 249 8.07 -19.17 0.14
N LEU A 250 9.24 -18.71 -0.36
CA LEU A 250 9.31 -17.66 -1.41
C LEU A 250 9.78 -18.18 -2.79
N THR A 251 9.96 -19.50 -2.97
CA THR A 251 10.18 -20.02 -4.33
C THR A 251 8.88 -19.99 -5.12
N ASP A 252 8.90 -19.32 -6.28
CA ASP A 252 7.91 -19.44 -7.33
C ASP A 252 7.50 -20.92 -7.50
N ASN A 253 6.18 -21.17 -7.42
CA ASN A 253 5.46 -22.46 -7.52
C ASN A 253 4.97 -23.06 -6.19
N PHE A 254 3.81 -22.58 -5.73
CA PHE A 254 2.81 -23.47 -5.11
C PHE A 254 2.31 -24.47 -6.18
N LYS A 255 3.13 -25.48 -6.53
CA LYS A 255 2.60 -26.72 -7.10
C LYS A 255 2.06 -27.53 -5.93
N ILE A 256 0.76 -27.40 -5.68
CA ILE A 256 0.02 -28.35 -4.84
C ILE A 256 0.22 -29.72 -5.49
N LYS A 257 1.04 -30.58 -4.88
CA LYS A 257 0.99 -32.01 -5.22
C LYS A 257 -0.38 -32.52 -4.76
N PRO A 258 -1.16 -33.18 -5.63
CA PRO A 258 -2.39 -33.83 -5.19
C PRO A 258 -1.99 -34.93 -4.21
N ILE A 259 -2.47 -34.82 -2.97
CA ILE A 259 -2.40 -35.94 -2.03
C ILE A 259 -3.48 -36.91 -2.50
N LEU A 260 -3.06 -37.93 -3.24
CA LEU A 260 -3.84 -39.15 -3.42
C LEU A 260 -3.83 -39.89 -2.07
N GLY A 261 -5.02 -40.17 -1.58
CA GLY A 261 -5.34 -41.00 -0.43
C GLY A 261 -6.83 -41.27 -0.45
#